data_AF-F6XLM7-F1
#
_entry.id   AF-F6XLM7-F1
#
_cell.length_a   1.000
_cell.length_b   1.000
_cell.length_c   1.000
_cell.angle_alpha   90.00
_cell.angle_beta   90.00
_cell.angle_gamma   90.00
#
_symmetry.space_group_name_H-M   'P 1'
#
loop_
_entity.id
_entity.type
_entity.pdbx_description
1 polymer ?
#
loop_
_entity_poly.entity_id
_entity_poly.type
_entity_poly.pdbx_seq_one_letter_code
_entity_poly.pdbx_strand_id
1 'polypeptide(L)'
;MYNYSRLATLLQKYEAEVENGKYPKLPRITEIDFTLLDENEEHTIVDYLWKFDDILDDFYACFDENSQLISSNFKPHLVVAYLRQFCKVLSSFYSRYHVLGRNLSHLLPIMHVRIYLIKAVKIVLLKLFKILNIEPLEQM
;
A
#
# COMPACT_ATOMS: atom_id res chain seq x y z
N MET A 1 9.38 5.83 3.99
CA MET A 1 10.43 4.87 4.41
C MET A 1 9.94 3.95 5.51
N TYR A 2 9.81 4.40 6.77
CA TYR A 2 9.36 3.53 7.88
C TYR A 2 8.07 2.73 7.63
N ASN A 3 7.01 3.36 7.09
CA ASN A 3 5.78 2.64 6.77
C ASN A 3 6.00 1.52 5.73
N TYR A 4 6.88 1.75 4.75
CA TYR A 4 7.20 0.77 3.72
C TYR A 4 7.96 -0.42 4.30
N SER A 5 9.04 -0.18 5.05
CA SER A 5 9.81 -1.26 5.66
C SER A 5 8.94 -2.09 6.61
N ARG A 6 8.06 -1.44 7.38
CA ARG A 6 7.10 -2.14 8.24
C ARG A 6 6.15 -3.06 7.47
N LEU A 7 5.62 -2.61 6.32
CA LEU A 7 4.79 -3.42 5.42
C LEU A 7 5.57 -4.59 4.82
N ALA A 8 6.80 -4.34 4.36
CA ALA A 8 7.67 -5.35 3.79
C ALA A 8 8.01 -6.45 4.81
N THR A 9 8.43 -6.07 6.02
CA THR A 9 8.68 -7.01 7.13
C THR A 9 7.44 -7.81 7.50
N LEU A 10 6.25 -7.20 7.47
CA LEU A 10 5.01 -7.92 7.75
C LEU A 10 4.72 -9.00 6.70
N LEU A 11 4.88 -8.66 5.41
CA LEU A 11 4.68 -9.62 4.32
C LEU A 11 5.70 -10.75 4.34
N GLN A 12 6.98 -10.43 4.58
CA GLN A 12 8.04 -11.43 4.74
C GLN A 12 7.74 -12.36 5.92
N LYS A 13 7.28 -11.82 7.04
CA LYS A 13 6.86 -12.61 8.20
C LYS A 13 5.68 -13.52 7.84
N TYR A 14 4.68 -13.02 7.13
CA TYR A 14 3.56 -13.86 6.68
C TYR A 14 4.04 -15.02 5.82
N GLU A 15 4.91 -14.76 4.84
CA GLU A 15 5.47 -15.78 3.94
C GLU A 15 6.25 -16.84 4.72
N ALA A 16 7.14 -16.43 5.63
CA ALA A 16 7.88 -17.36 6.49
C ALA A 16 6.95 -18.19 7.40
N GLU A 17 5.88 -17.60 7.92
CA GLU A 17 4.91 -18.32 8.76
C GLU A 17 4.03 -19.29 7.95
N VAL A 18 3.79 -19.01 6.67
CA VAL A 18 3.16 -19.94 5.73
C VAL A 18 4.08 -21.12 5.43
N GLU A 19 5.37 -20.87 5.19
CA GLU A 19 6.38 -21.91 4.98
C GLU A 19 6.53 -22.83 6.19
N ASN A 20 6.45 -22.27 7.40
CA ASN A 20 6.47 -23.01 8.67
C ASN A 20 5.14 -23.69 9.01
N GLY A 21 4.13 -23.62 8.14
CA GLY A 21 2.82 -24.24 8.34
C GLY A 21 1.95 -23.59 9.42
N LYS A 22 2.32 -22.39 9.91
CA LYS A 22 1.55 -21.66 10.93
C LYS A 22 0.35 -20.91 10.36
N TYR A 23 0.39 -20.52 9.09
CA TYR A 23 -0.75 -19.95 8.37
C TYR A 23 -0.99 -20.70 7.05
N PRO A 24 -2.23 -20.73 6.54
CA PRO A 24 -2.48 -21.21 5.19
C PRO A 24 -1.89 -20.26 4.15
N LYS A 25 -1.60 -20.80 2.96
CA LYS A 25 -1.26 -19.99 1.78
C LYS A 25 -2.40 -19.03 1.46
N LEU A 26 -2.03 -17.86 0.96
CA LEU A 26 -2.98 -16.85 0.52
C LEU A 26 -3.84 -17.46 -0.62
N PRO A 27 -5.18 -17.47 -0.49
CA PRO A 27 -6.06 -17.97 -1.53
C PRO A 27 -6.02 -17.04 -2.74
N ARG A 28 -6.64 -17.44 -3.86
CA ARG A 28 -6.64 -16.59 -5.07
C ARG A 28 -7.43 -15.31 -4.80
N ILE A 29 -7.06 -14.22 -5.47
CA ILE A 29 -7.75 -12.93 -5.29
C ILE A 29 -9.25 -13.01 -5.62
N THR A 30 -9.63 -13.91 -6.53
CA THR A 30 -11.04 -14.19 -6.90
C THR A 30 -11.84 -14.89 -5.81
N GLU A 31 -11.17 -15.46 -4.82
CA GLU A 31 -11.75 -16.17 -3.67
C GLU A 31 -11.75 -15.28 -2.41
N ILE A 32 -11.28 -14.03 -2.52
CA ILE A 32 -11.22 -13.08 -1.42
C ILE A 32 -12.51 -12.28 -1.36
N ASP A 33 -13.10 -12.25 -0.18
CA ASP A 33 -14.24 -11.39 0.12
C ASP A 33 -13.76 -10.03 0.66
N PHE A 34 -13.68 -9.03 -0.22
CA PHE A 34 -13.30 -7.67 0.16
C PHE A 34 -14.38 -6.92 0.95
N THR A 35 -15.61 -7.45 1.06
CA THR A 35 -16.67 -6.84 1.89
C THR A 35 -16.38 -6.94 3.39
N LEU A 36 -15.38 -7.73 3.78
CA LEU A 36 -14.92 -7.88 5.16
C LEU A 36 -14.12 -6.67 5.68
N LEU A 37 -13.69 -5.76 4.80
CA LEU A 37 -12.99 -4.54 5.21
C LEU A 37 -13.92 -3.65 6.06
N ASP A 38 -13.36 -3.07 7.11
CA ASP A 38 -14.08 -2.16 7.99
C ASP A 38 -14.19 -0.74 7.38
N GLU A 39 -15.23 0.00 7.72
CA GLU A 39 -15.54 1.33 7.16
C GLU A 39 -14.61 2.46 7.62
N ASN A 40 -13.49 2.13 8.26
CA ASN A 40 -12.56 3.08 8.86
C ASN A 40 -11.31 3.29 7.98
N GLU A 41 -10.11 3.12 8.55
CA GLU A 41 -8.87 3.32 7.82
C GLU A 41 -8.71 2.35 6.65
N GLU A 42 -9.33 1.17 6.69
CA GLU A 42 -9.28 0.20 5.59
C GLU A 42 -9.94 0.72 4.32
N HIS A 43 -11.17 1.24 4.42
CA HIS A 43 -11.83 1.92 3.29
C HIS A 43 -11.07 3.17 2.86
N THR A 44 -10.58 3.95 3.83
CA THR A 44 -9.76 5.13 3.51
C THR A 44 -8.53 4.74 2.69
N ILE A 45 -7.84 3.64 3.02
CA ILE A 45 -6.70 3.14 2.22
C ILE A 45 -7.16 2.81 0.80
N VAL A 46 -8.30 2.13 0.64
CA VAL A 46 -8.85 1.81 -0.69
C VAL A 46 -9.11 3.09 -1.49
N ASP A 47 -9.65 4.14 -0.88
CA ASP A 47 -9.87 5.44 -1.53
C ASP A 47 -8.55 6.05 -2.00
N TYR A 48 -7.48 5.98 -1.20
CA TYR A 48 -6.16 6.44 -1.62
C TYR A 48 -5.65 5.61 -2.80
N LEU A 49 -5.74 4.28 -2.73
CA LEU A 49 -5.34 3.40 -3.83
C LEU A 49 -6.04 3.75 -5.14
N TRP A 50 -7.32 4.15 -5.09
CA TRP A 50 -8.09 4.57 -6.27
C TRP A 50 -7.65 5.94 -6.79
N LYS A 51 -7.47 6.92 -5.89
CA LYS A 51 -7.03 8.29 -6.23
C LYS A 51 -5.59 8.37 -6.70
N PHE A 52 -4.83 7.28 -6.61
CA PHE A 52 -3.44 7.24 -7.04
C PHE A 52 -3.30 7.57 -8.53
N ASP A 53 -4.21 7.07 -9.37
CA ASP A 53 -4.15 7.32 -10.81
C ASP A 53 -4.42 8.80 -11.13
N ASP A 54 -5.39 9.44 -10.45
CA ASP A 54 -5.64 10.88 -10.60
C ASP A 54 -4.39 11.72 -10.28
N ILE A 55 -3.66 11.35 -9.23
CA ILE A 55 -2.41 12.02 -8.84
C ILE A 55 -1.30 11.80 -9.87
N LEU A 56 -1.26 10.63 -10.52
CA LEU A 56 -0.33 10.39 -11.61
C LEU A 56 -0.68 11.24 -12.82
N ASP A 57 -1.96 11.33 -13.18
CA ASP A 57 -2.41 12.15 -14.31
C ASP A 57 -2.06 13.63 -14.09
N ASP A 58 -2.32 14.17 -12.89
CA ASP A 58 -1.94 15.53 -12.52
C ASP A 58 -0.42 15.77 -12.57
N PHE A 59 0.37 14.78 -12.14
CA PHE A 59 1.83 14.84 -12.19
C PHE A 59 2.34 14.79 -13.63
N TYR A 60 1.81 13.88 -14.45
CA TYR A 60 2.24 13.67 -15.84
C TYR A 60 1.73 14.73 -16.80
N ALA A 61 0.60 15.40 -16.51
CA ALA A 61 0.11 16.54 -17.29
C ALA A 61 1.10 17.71 -17.37
N CYS A 62 2.12 17.72 -16.51
CA CYS A 62 3.19 18.72 -16.51
C CYS A 62 4.30 18.42 -17.53
N PHE A 63 4.32 17.21 -18.11
CA PHE A 63 5.26 16.79 -19.14
C PHE A 63 4.55 16.88 -20.49
N ASP A 64 4.97 17.84 -21.31
CA ASP A 64 4.47 17.98 -22.68
C ASP A 64 5.13 16.90 -23.55
N GLU A 65 4.31 16.09 -24.23
CA GLU A 65 4.77 15.00 -25.11
C GLU A 65 5.72 15.48 -26.23
N ASN A 66 5.66 16.77 -26.57
CA ASN A 66 6.40 17.34 -27.70
C ASN A 66 7.62 18.19 -27.32
N SER A 67 7.84 18.50 -26.04
CA SER A 67 8.97 19.33 -25.62
C SER A 67 9.81 18.63 -24.55
N GLN A 68 11.13 18.56 -24.80
CA GLN A 68 12.13 18.10 -23.81
C GLN A 68 12.25 19.04 -22.59
N LEU A 69 11.31 19.97 -22.43
CA LEU A 69 11.30 20.99 -21.40
C LEU A 69 10.21 20.64 -20.40
N ILE A 70 10.61 20.51 -19.14
CA ILE A 70 9.67 20.48 -18.02
C ILE A 70 8.86 21.78 -18.09
N SER A 71 7.53 21.68 -18.25
CA SER A 71 6.70 22.88 -18.26
C SER A 71 6.90 23.69 -16.97
N SER A 72 6.65 25.00 -17.01
CA SER A 72 6.66 25.85 -15.81
C SER A 72 5.67 25.41 -14.72
N ASN A 73 4.86 24.38 -14.99
CA ASN A 73 3.86 23.79 -14.13
C ASN A 73 4.29 22.47 -13.48
N PHE A 74 5.57 22.12 -13.38
CA PHE A 74 6.00 20.91 -12.66
C PHE A 74 5.57 20.93 -11.17
N LYS A 75 4.76 19.95 -10.77
CA LYS A 75 4.13 19.88 -9.43
C LYS A 75 4.54 18.63 -8.62
N PRO A 76 5.83 18.41 -8.33
CA PRO A 76 6.28 17.26 -7.52
C PRO A 76 5.71 17.30 -6.10
N HIS A 77 5.34 18.49 -5.62
CA HIS A 77 4.73 18.69 -4.31
C HIS A 77 3.38 17.96 -4.17
N LEU A 78 2.65 17.69 -5.25
CA LEU A 78 1.40 16.91 -5.22
C LEU A 78 1.67 15.46 -4.82
N VAL A 79 2.68 14.84 -5.44
CA VAL A 79 3.13 13.47 -5.12
C VAL A 79 3.60 13.39 -3.68
N VAL A 80 4.38 14.37 -3.21
CA VAL A 80 4.86 14.42 -1.82
C VAL A 80 3.70 14.62 -0.83
N ALA A 81 2.76 15.51 -1.12
CA ALA A 81 1.60 15.76 -0.28
C ALA A 81 0.70 14.53 -0.17
N TYR A 82 0.42 13.88 -1.30
CA TYR A 82 -0.30 12.61 -1.37
C TYR A 82 0.41 11.53 -0.54
N LEU A 83 1.70 11.30 -0.78
CA LEU A 83 2.50 10.30 -0.07
C LEU A 83 2.51 10.54 1.44
N ARG A 84 2.66 11.80 1.87
CA ARG A 84 2.61 12.19 3.29
C ARG A 84 1.26 11.83 3.91
N GLN A 85 0.16 12.19 3.25
CA GLN A 85 -1.17 11.96 3.79
C GLN A 85 -1.51 10.46 3.79
N PHE A 86 -1.17 9.75 2.72
CA PHE A 86 -1.33 8.31 2.63
C PHE A 86 -0.56 7.59 3.75
N CYS A 87 0.70 8.00 4.01
CA CYS A 87 1.49 7.46 5.10
C CYS A 87 0.87 7.67 6.49
N LYS A 88 0.16 8.79 6.74
CA LYS A 88 -0.56 8.99 8.01
C LYS A 88 -1.69 7.99 8.17
N VAL A 89 -2.47 7.75 7.11
CA VAL A 89 -3.55 6.75 7.11
C VAL A 89 -2.97 5.36 7.36
N LEU A 90 -1.86 5.01 6.70
CA LEU A 90 -1.17 3.73 6.92
C LEU A 90 -0.70 3.56 8.37
N SER A 91 -0.15 4.62 8.98
CA SER A 91 0.25 4.56 10.39
C SER A 91 -0.95 4.36 11.33
N SER A 92 -2.09 5.01 11.05
CA SER A 92 -3.34 4.80 11.81
C SER A 92 -3.85 3.37 11.65
N PHE A 93 -3.95 2.87 10.42
CA PHE A 93 -4.30 1.47 10.11
C PHE A 93 -3.44 0.49 10.89
N TYR A 94 -2.11 0.68 10.90
CA TYR A 94 -1.19 -0.19 11.62
C TYR A 94 -1.32 -0.16 13.14
N SER A 95 -1.67 1.00 13.70
CA SER A 95 -1.90 1.11 15.15
C SER A 95 -3.18 0.41 15.59
N ARG A 96 -4.19 0.38 14.70
CA ARG A 96 -5.52 -0.16 15.01
C ARG A 96 -5.63 -1.65 14.71
N TYR A 97 -5.08 -2.11 13.59
CA TYR A 97 -5.33 -3.46 13.09
C TYR A 97 -4.14 -4.40 13.27
N HIS A 98 -4.35 -5.46 14.05
CA HIS A 98 -3.43 -6.59 14.09
C HIS A 98 -3.65 -7.50 12.89
N VAL A 99 -2.87 -7.27 11.82
CA VAL A 99 -2.99 -8.03 10.56
C VAL A 99 -2.62 -9.50 10.77
N LEU A 100 -1.43 -9.77 11.34
CA LEU A 100 -1.01 -11.13 11.70
C LEU A 100 -1.43 -11.41 13.16
N GLY A 101 -2.67 -11.87 13.33
CA GLY A 101 -3.25 -12.25 14.62
C GLY A 101 -3.10 -13.74 14.94
N ARG A 102 -3.79 -14.22 15.98
CA ARG A 102 -3.85 -15.66 16.27
C ARG A 102 -4.44 -16.41 15.07
N ASN A 103 -3.89 -17.58 14.73
CA ASN A 103 -4.44 -18.45 13.68
C ASN A 103 -5.75 -19.11 14.13
N LEU A 104 -6.80 -18.30 14.20
CA LEU A 104 -8.17 -18.74 14.44
C LEU A 104 -8.89 -18.78 13.10
N SER A 105 -9.58 -19.90 12.81
CA SER A 105 -10.21 -20.13 11.50
C SER A 105 -11.12 -19.00 11.03
N HIS A 106 -11.88 -18.38 11.93
CA HIS A 106 -12.78 -17.26 11.63
C HIS A 106 -12.05 -15.91 11.37
N LEU A 107 -10.77 -15.78 11.75
CA LEU A 107 -9.95 -14.58 11.51
C LEU A 107 -9.12 -14.66 10.22
N LEU A 108 -9.00 -15.86 9.63
CA LEU A 108 -8.26 -16.05 8.39
C LEU A 108 -8.82 -15.24 7.21
N PRO A 109 -10.15 -15.14 6.99
CA PRO A 109 -10.69 -14.36 5.88
C PRO A 109 -10.26 -12.89 5.94
N ILE A 110 -10.48 -12.22 7.08
CA ILE A 110 -10.09 -10.81 7.26
C ILE A 110 -8.57 -10.61 7.19
N MET A 111 -7.78 -11.57 7.70
CA MET A 111 -6.33 -11.52 7.57
C MET A 111 -5.91 -11.56 6.10
N HIS A 112 -6.45 -12.47 5.29
CA HIS A 112 -6.11 -12.57 3.87
C HIS A 112 -6.46 -11.30 3.09
N VAL A 113 -7.64 -10.72 3.36
CA VAL A 113 -8.05 -9.43 2.76
C VAL A 113 -7.04 -8.33 3.09
N ARG A 114 -6.64 -8.21 4.36
CA ARG A 114 -5.63 -7.23 4.81
C ARG A 114 -4.25 -7.47 4.18
N ILE A 115 -3.85 -8.72 4.00
CA ILE A 115 -2.59 -9.04 3.29
C ILE A 115 -2.65 -8.56 1.84
N TYR A 116 -3.77 -8.74 1.14
CA TYR A 116 -3.96 -8.19 -0.21
C TYR A 116 -3.92 -6.66 -0.23
N LEU A 117 -4.61 -6.01 0.72
CA LEU A 117 -4.59 -4.56 0.86
C LEU A 117 -3.15 -4.04 1.05
N ILE A 118 -2.37 -4.67 1.92
CA ILE A 118 -0.97 -4.34 2.18
C ILE A 118 -0.09 -4.55 0.94
N LYS A 119 -0.31 -5.63 0.17
CA LYS A 119 0.40 -5.84 -1.10
C LYS A 119 0.13 -4.72 -2.09
N ALA A 120 -1.12 -4.28 -2.23
CA ALA A 120 -1.50 -3.16 -3.09
C ALA A 120 -0.84 -1.84 -2.63
N VAL A 121 -0.87 -1.56 -1.32
CA VAL A 121 -0.19 -0.40 -0.72
C VAL A 121 1.31 -0.43 -1.02
N LYS A 122 1.98 -1.58 -0.86
CA LYS A 122 3.42 -1.73 -1.12
C LYS A 122 3.75 -1.35 -2.57
N ILE A 123 2.93 -1.79 -3.54
CA ILE A 123 3.10 -1.47 -4.96
C ILE A 123 2.98 0.04 -5.19
N VAL A 124 1.95 0.69 -4.62
CA VAL A 124 1.76 2.14 -4.77
C VAL A 124 2.91 2.93 -4.14
N LEU A 125 3.36 2.55 -2.95
CA LEU A 125 4.52 3.18 -2.31
C LEU A 125 5.79 3.05 -3.17
N LEU A 126 6.05 1.88 -3.75
CA LEU A 126 7.18 1.68 -4.67
C LEU A 126 7.11 2.60 -5.89
N LYS A 127 5.94 2.72 -6.51
CA LYS A 127 5.74 3.63 -7.64
C LYS A 127 6.00 5.09 -7.25
N LEU A 128 5.47 5.53 -6.11
CA LEU A 128 5.70 6.89 -5.59
C LEU A 128 7.18 7.15 -5.30
N PHE A 129 7.88 6.20 -4.68
CA PHE A 129 9.31 6.32 -4.43
C PHE A 129 10.11 6.38 -5.73
N LYS A 130 9.75 5.58 -6.73
CA LYS A 130 10.37 5.64 -8.06
C LYS A 130 10.18 7.01 -8.72
N ILE A 131 8.98 7.59 -8.66
CA ILE A 131 8.70 8.95 -9.17
C ILE A 131 9.56 10.00 -8.48
N LEU A 132 9.74 9.87 -7.17
CA LEU A 132 10.55 10.79 -6.36
C LEU A 132 12.05 10.46 -6.39
N ASN A 133 12.48 9.45 -7.14
CA ASN A 133 13.85 8.93 -7.18
C ASN A 133 14.41 8.60 -5.78
N ILE A 134 13.59 7.93 -4.96
CA ILE A 134 13.93 7.46 -3.62
C ILE A 134 14.07 5.94 -3.66
N GLU A 135 15.15 5.40 -3.12
CA GLU A 135 15.30 3.95 -2.92
C GLU A 135 14.75 3.55 -1.54
N PRO A 136 13.69 2.72 -1.48
CA PRO A 136 13.15 2.25 -0.21
C PRO A 136 14.00 1.15 0.43
N LEU A 137 14.07 1.16 1.76
CA LEU A 137 14.67 0.07 2.54
C LEU A 137 13.60 -1.01 2.81
N GLU A 138 13.88 -2.26 2.46
CA GLU A 138 12.96 -3.38 2.75
C GLU A 138 12.84 -3.67 4.25
N GLN A 139 13.86 -3.33 5.04
CA GLN A 139 13.87 -3.49 6.50
C GLN A 139 14.52 -2.25 7.14
N MET A 140 13.93 -1.76 8.24
CA MET A 140 14.47 -0.70 9.10
C MET A 140 14.40 -1.15 10.55
#